data_AF-A0A2N5A742-F1
#
_entry.id   AF-A0A2N5A742-F1
#
_cell.length_a   1.000
_cell.length_b   1.000
_cell.length_c   1.000
_cell.angle_alpha   90.00
_cell.angle_beta   90.00
_cell.angle_gamma   90.00
#
_symmetry.space_group_name_H-M   'P 1'
#
loop_
_entity.id
_entity.type
_entity.pdbx_description
1 polymer ?
#
loop_
_entity_poly.entity_id
_entity_poly.type
_entity_poly.pdbx_seq_one_letter_code
_entity_poly.pdbx_strand_id
1 'polypeptide(L)'
;VEQRKVGGIAADAWVARNGMDLPEEPSAREFLPDPACVTDPLLSLNLAEAGISTIIWATGYTTDYRWLKVNAFDDAQRPQHHRGVSTEPGVYFLGLPWLSRRGSTFIWGVWHDAKYIADQIAIQRQYQRYQPSC
;
A
#
# COMPACT_ATOMS: atom_id res chain seq x y z
N VAL A 1 -6.97 16.03 -4.73
CA VAL A 1 -8.02 16.23 -5.76
C VAL A 1 -7.63 15.61 -7.11
N GLU A 2 -6.35 15.60 -7.48
CA GLU A 2 -5.88 15.12 -8.81
C GLU A 2 -5.92 13.59 -9.00
N GLN A 3 -5.68 12.81 -7.94
CA GLN A 3 -5.71 11.33 -7.96
C GLN A 3 -7.11 10.74 -8.28
N ARG A 4 -8.20 11.51 -8.15
CA ARG A 4 -9.57 11.04 -8.42
C ARG A 4 -9.92 10.99 -9.92
N LYS A 5 -9.18 11.68 -10.80
CA LYS A 5 -9.44 11.70 -12.26
C LYS A 5 -8.70 10.60 -13.04
N VAL A 6 -7.69 9.95 -12.45
CA VAL A 6 -6.72 9.13 -13.20
C VAL A 6 -7.21 7.70 -13.46
N GLY A 7 -8.11 7.16 -12.62
CA GLY A 7 -8.54 5.76 -12.70
C GLY A 7 -9.28 5.37 -13.98
N GLY A 8 -10.17 6.23 -14.49
CA GLY A 8 -10.97 5.94 -15.69
C GLY A 8 -10.14 6.00 -16.98
N ILE A 9 -9.25 6.97 -17.10
CA ILE A 9 -8.47 7.21 -18.32
C ILE A 9 -7.56 6.00 -18.65
N ALA A 10 -6.94 5.40 -17.62
CA ALA A 10 -6.08 4.22 -17.82
C ALA A 10 -6.88 2.97 -18.18
N ALA A 11 -8.10 2.83 -17.64
CA ALA A 11 -9.01 1.74 -17.97
C ALA A 11 -9.54 1.86 -19.41
N ASP A 12 -10.02 3.04 -19.81
CA ASP A 12 -10.52 3.33 -21.15
C ASP A 12 -9.43 3.08 -22.22
N ALA A 13 -8.19 3.52 -21.94
CA ALA A 13 -7.05 3.26 -22.83
C ALA A 13 -6.66 1.78 -22.91
N TRP A 14 -6.95 0.98 -21.88
CA TRP A 14 -6.74 -0.46 -21.93
C TRP A 14 -7.84 -1.16 -22.73
N VAL A 15 -9.11 -0.77 -22.54
CA VAL A 15 -10.26 -1.27 -23.31
C VAL A 15 -10.04 -1.07 -24.82
N ALA A 16 -9.66 0.15 -25.22
CA ALA A 16 -9.36 0.46 -26.62
C ALA A 16 -8.21 -0.37 -27.19
N ARG A 17 -7.13 -0.61 -26.41
CA ARG A 17 -5.99 -1.44 -26.85
C ARG A 17 -6.32 -2.92 -26.97
N ASN A 18 -7.30 -3.42 -26.22
CA ASN A 18 -7.65 -4.83 -26.19
C ASN A 18 -8.92 -5.16 -27.00
N GLY A 19 -9.48 -4.16 -27.71
CA GLY A 19 -10.63 -4.35 -28.59
C GLY A 19 -11.89 -4.81 -27.87
N MET A 20 -12.06 -4.44 -26.60
CA MET A 20 -13.24 -4.78 -25.83
C MET A 20 -14.39 -3.82 -26.17
N ASP A 21 -15.55 -4.40 -26.52
CA ASP A 21 -16.79 -3.67 -26.75
C ASP A 21 -17.55 -3.52 -25.42
N LEU A 22 -17.33 -2.40 -24.73
CA LEU A 22 -17.99 -2.07 -23.47
C LEU A 22 -18.85 -0.81 -23.66
N PRO A 23 -20.04 -0.76 -23.05
CA PRO A 23 -20.90 0.41 -23.13
C PRO A 23 -20.25 1.62 -22.45
N GLU A 24 -20.45 2.81 -23.03
CA GLU A 24 -20.06 4.06 -22.41
C GLU A 24 -20.95 4.36 -21.19
N GLU A 25 -20.35 4.85 -20.09
CA GLU A 25 -21.07 5.36 -18.93
C GLU A 25 -20.72 6.83 -18.66
N PRO A 26 -21.35 7.79 -19.35
CA PRO A 26 -21.07 9.22 -19.18
C PRO A 26 -21.34 9.72 -17.75
N SER A 27 -22.37 9.16 -17.10
CA SER A 27 -22.79 9.50 -15.74
C SER A 27 -21.81 9.01 -14.67
N ALA A 28 -20.86 8.12 -14.99
CA ALA A 28 -19.81 7.71 -14.05
C ALA A 28 -18.91 8.89 -13.62
N ARG A 29 -18.97 10.03 -14.33
CA ARG A 29 -18.26 11.28 -14.03
C ARG A 29 -19.14 12.30 -13.30
N GLU A 30 -20.42 12.00 -13.08
CA GLU A 30 -21.32 12.83 -12.29
C GLU A 30 -21.13 12.52 -10.80
N PHE A 31 -20.47 13.45 -10.11
CA PHE A 31 -20.30 13.35 -8.65
C PHE A 31 -21.41 14.12 -7.95
N LEU A 32 -21.93 13.54 -6.86
CA LEU A 32 -22.79 14.28 -5.94
C LEU A 32 -22.01 15.47 -5.33
N PRO A 33 -22.70 16.55 -4.93
CA PRO A 33 -22.06 17.65 -4.22
C PRO A 33 -21.28 17.15 -3.00
N ASP A 34 -20.13 17.76 -2.75
CA ASP A 34 -19.35 17.45 -1.55
C ASP A 34 -20.19 17.75 -0.29
N PRO A 35 -20.20 16.86 0.71
CA PRO A 35 -20.95 17.08 1.93
C PRO A 35 -20.39 18.27 2.73
N ALA A 36 -21.23 18.89 3.56
CA ALA A 36 -20.85 20.08 4.34
C ALA A 36 -19.59 19.86 5.20
N CYS A 37 -19.38 18.65 5.74
CA CYS A 37 -18.17 18.35 6.52
C CYS A 37 -16.86 18.39 5.72
N VAL A 38 -16.93 18.36 4.39
CA VAL A 38 -15.79 18.49 3.48
C VAL A 38 -15.60 19.94 3.03
N THR A 39 -16.70 20.67 2.81
CA THR A 39 -16.65 22.07 2.33
C THR A 39 -16.49 23.10 3.44
N ASP A 40 -17.01 22.80 4.64
CA ASP A 40 -16.97 23.62 5.84
C ASP A 40 -16.63 22.74 7.07
N PRO A 41 -15.35 22.38 7.26
CA PRO A 41 -14.94 21.46 8.31
C PRO A 41 -14.99 22.13 9.69
N LEU A 42 -15.49 21.41 10.69
CA LEU A 42 -15.47 21.86 12.08
C LEU A 42 -14.03 21.82 12.64
N LEU A 43 -13.41 22.98 12.81
CA LEU A 43 -12.02 23.11 13.27
C LEU A 43 -11.88 23.14 14.80
N SER A 44 -12.97 23.42 15.51
CA SER A 44 -13.00 23.53 16.97
C SER A 44 -14.35 23.12 17.50
N LEU A 45 -14.37 22.40 18.62
CA LEU A 45 -15.60 21.93 19.24
C LEU A 45 -15.47 21.93 20.76
N ASN A 46 -16.44 22.53 21.46
CA ASN A 46 -16.59 22.35 22.89
C ASN A 46 -17.29 21.00 23.15
N LEU A 47 -16.54 20.03 23.68
CA LEU A 47 -17.03 18.67 23.89
C LEU A 47 -18.18 18.61 24.89
N ALA A 48 -18.15 19.46 25.93
CA ALA A 48 -19.19 19.48 26.95
C ALA A 48 -20.52 20.02 26.39
N GLU A 49 -20.46 21.14 25.66
CA GLU A 49 -21.65 21.71 24.99
C GLU A 49 -22.20 20.78 23.91
N ALA A 50 -21.34 20.05 23.21
CA ALA A 50 -21.75 19.04 22.23
C ALA A 50 -22.23 17.72 22.86
N GLY A 51 -22.19 17.57 24.19
CA GLY A 51 -22.61 16.36 24.90
C GLY A 51 -21.72 15.14 24.64
N ILE A 52 -20.47 15.34 24.20
CA ILE A 52 -19.50 14.27 23.93
C ILE A 52 -18.76 13.93 25.23
N SER A 53 -18.95 12.70 25.72
CA SER A 53 -18.31 12.21 26.95
C SER A 53 -17.09 11.32 26.71
N THR A 54 -16.92 10.78 25.49
CA THR A 54 -15.89 9.79 25.18
C THR A 54 -15.32 10.03 23.78
N ILE A 55 -14.00 9.91 23.64
CA ILE A 55 -13.30 9.95 22.36
C ILE A 55 -12.64 8.60 22.12
N ILE A 56 -12.91 7.99 20.96
CA ILE A 56 -12.27 6.74 20.52
C ILE A 56 -11.38 7.06 19.32
N TRP A 57 -10.07 6.87 19.49
CA TRP A 57 -9.10 7.06 18.41
C TRP A 57 -9.03 5.81 17.54
N ALA A 58 -9.77 5.80 16.44
CA ALA A 58 -9.77 4.75 15.43
C ALA A 58 -8.97 5.14 14.17
N THR A 59 -7.91 5.91 14.33
CA THR A 59 -7.10 6.50 13.23
C THR A 59 -5.99 5.58 12.71
N GLY A 60 -5.99 4.31 13.12
CA GLY A 60 -5.02 3.31 12.68
C GLY A 60 -3.73 3.27 13.52
N TYR A 61 -2.68 2.68 12.95
CA TYR A 61 -1.36 2.52 13.57
C TYR A 61 -0.26 2.80 12.55
N THR A 62 0.97 2.96 13.04
CA THR A 62 2.17 3.06 12.21
C THR A 62 3.20 2.02 12.63
N THR A 63 4.07 1.62 11.71
CA THR A 63 5.21 0.74 12.01
C THR A 63 6.40 1.58 12.49
N ASP A 64 7.08 1.10 13.52
CA ASP A 64 8.33 1.69 14.02
C ASP A 64 9.48 0.72 13.75
N TYR A 65 10.36 1.08 12.81
CA TYR A 65 11.52 0.28 12.43
C TYR A 65 12.81 0.68 13.14
N ARG A 66 12.78 1.66 14.05
CA ARG A 66 14.01 2.18 14.71
C ARG A 66 14.77 1.11 15.51
N TRP A 67 14.11 0.02 15.88
CA TRP A 67 14.76 -1.12 16.55
C TRP A 67 15.66 -1.94 15.62
N LEU A 68 15.42 -1.93 14.30
CA LEU A 68 16.19 -2.68 13.32
C LEU A 68 17.32 -1.79 12.76
N LYS A 69 18.57 -2.12 13.12
CA LYS A 69 19.76 -1.32 12.76
C LYS A 69 20.40 -1.80 11.46
N VAL A 70 19.80 -1.46 10.33
CA VAL A 70 20.24 -1.88 8.98
C VAL A 70 20.08 -0.74 7.98
N ASN A 71 20.80 -0.78 6.85
CA ASN A 71 20.70 0.23 5.79
C ASN A 71 19.57 -0.11 4.80
N ALA A 72 18.35 -0.29 5.33
CA ALA A 72 17.18 -0.74 4.58
C ALA A 72 16.05 0.30 4.52
N PHE A 73 16.26 1.53 4.98
CA PHE A 73 15.20 2.52 5.15
C PHE A 73 15.52 3.83 4.42
N ASP A 74 14.48 4.53 3.96
CA ASP A 74 14.59 5.89 3.43
C ASP A 74 14.64 6.95 4.55
N ASP A 75 14.77 8.22 4.15
CA ASP A 75 14.79 9.36 5.08
C ASP A 75 13.50 9.48 5.91
N ALA A 76 12.40 8.90 5.43
CA ALA A 76 11.11 8.82 6.13
C ALA A 76 10.97 7.54 6.98
N GLN A 77 12.05 6.79 7.20
CA GLN A 77 12.09 5.52 7.94
C GLN A 77 11.21 4.41 7.34
N ARG A 78 10.90 4.49 6.04
CA ARG A 78 10.13 3.47 5.35
C ARG A 78 11.06 2.43 4.73
N PRO A 79 10.71 1.14 4.82
CA PRO A 79 11.46 0.07 4.17
C PRO A 79 11.68 0.32 2.67
N GLN A 80 12.93 0.33 2.25
CA GLN A 80 13.30 0.26 0.84
C GLN A 80 13.32 -1.20 0.42
N HIS A 81 12.38 -1.58 -0.45
CA HIS A 81 12.25 -2.94 -0.93
C HIS A 81 11.64 -3.02 -2.32
N HIS A 82 11.87 -4.15 -3.00
CA HIS A 82 11.06 -4.58 -4.14
C HIS A 82 10.30 -5.86 -3.78
N ARG A 83 8.97 -5.79 -3.74
CA ARG A 83 8.09 -6.92 -3.37
C ARG A 83 8.51 -7.63 -2.06
N GLY A 84 9.01 -6.87 -1.10
CA GLY A 84 9.45 -7.39 0.20
C GLY A 84 10.93 -7.79 0.28
N VAL A 85 11.67 -7.79 -0.83
CA VAL A 85 13.14 -7.98 -0.82
C VAL A 85 13.81 -6.63 -0.56
N SER A 86 14.55 -6.52 0.53
CA SER A 86 15.23 -5.26 0.90
C SER A 86 16.43 -4.96 0.00
N THR A 87 16.83 -3.69 -0.01
CA THR A 87 18.15 -3.26 -0.48
C THR A 87 19.29 -3.82 0.37
N GLU A 88 19.05 -4.08 1.66
CA GLU A 88 20.02 -4.72 2.56
C GLU A 88 19.97 -6.25 2.41
N PRO A 89 21.08 -6.93 2.08
CA PRO A 89 21.12 -8.38 1.98
C PRO A 89 20.72 -9.09 3.28
N GLY A 90 19.84 -10.08 3.17
CA GLY A 90 19.37 -10.85 4.32
C GLY A 90 18.19 -10.22 5.09
N VAL A 91 17.76 -9.01 4.72
CA VAL A 91 16.56 -8.37 5.27
C VAL A 91 15.39 -8.52 4.30
N TYR A 92 14.23 -8.91 4.82
CA TYR A 92 13.01 -9.08 4.03
C TYR A 92 11.81 -8.55 4.82
N PHE A 93 10.84 -7.99 4.10
CA PHE A 93 9.64 -7.41 4.66
C PHE A 93 8.40 -8.13 4.11
N LEU A 94 7.53 -8.60 5.01
CA LEU A 94 6.30 -9.30 4.68
C LEU A 94 5.11 -8.59 5.33
N GLY A 95 3.95 -8.63 4.67
CA GLY A 95 2.71 -8.06 5.22
C GLY A 95 2.56 -6.55 5.00
N LEU A 96 3.45 -5.92 4.24
CA LEU A 96 3.34 -4.52 3.88
C LEU A 96 2.23 -4.29 2.83
N PRO A 97 1.62 -3.10 2.81
CA PRO A 97 0.68 -2.75 1.75
C PRO A 97 1.39 -2.76 0.40
N TRP A 98 0.71 -3.27 -0.62
CA TRP A 98 1.16 -3.21 -2.02
C TRP A 98 2.49 -3.91 -2.30
N LEU A 99 2.79 -5.05 -1.65
CA LEU A 99 3.94 -5.88 -2.05
C LEU A 99 3.73 -6.47 -3.44
N SER A 100 2.97 -7.56 -3.56
CA SER A 100 2.53 -8.07 -4.87
C SER A 100 1.15 -7.56 -5.27
N ARG A 101 0.29 -7.22 -4.28
CA ARG A 101 -1.12 -6.89 -4.53
C ARG A 101 -1.76 -6.18 -3.35
N ARG A 102 -2.99 -5.67 -3.54
CA ARG A 102 -3.82 -5.08 -2.46
C ARG A 102 -4.01 -6.04 -1.28
N GLY A 103 -4.03 -7.35 -1.56
CA GLY A 103 -4.19 -8.41 -0.56
C GLY A 103 -2.98 -8.64 0.35
N SER A 104 -1.83 -8.01 0.12
CA SER A 104 -0.57 -8.32 0.81
C SER A 104 -0.60 -8.12 2.33
N THR A 105 -1.45 -7.24 2.83
CA THR A 105 -1.63 -6.97 4.27
C THR A 105 -2.62 -7.91 4.96
N PHE A 106 -3.38 -8.71 4.20
CA PHE A 106 -4.45 -9.54 4.73
C PHE A 106 -3.96 -10.97 4.96
N ILE A 107 -4.41 -11.59 6.05
CA ILE A 107 -4.09 -13.00 6.37
C ILE A 107 -4.38 -13.93 5.19
N TRP A 108 -5.48 -13.70 4.48
CA TRP A 108 -5.85 -14.50 3.31
C TRP A 108 -4.98 -14.22 2.07
N GLY A 109 -4.40 -13.02 1.95
CA GLY A 109 -3.66 -12.60 0.76
C GLY A 109 -2.13 -12.70 0.87
N VAL A 110 -1.58 -12.70 2.09
CA VAL A 110 -0.13 -12.61 2.36
C VAL A 110 0.67 -13.82 1.88
N TRP A 111 0.03 -14.98 1.69
CA TRP A 111 0.74 -16.23 1.36
C TRP A 111 1.49 -16.18 0.03
N HIS A 112 1.03 -15.39 -0.96
CA HIS A 112 1.79 -15.23 -2.21
C HIS A 112 3.10 -14.46 -1.98
N ASP A 113 3.07 -13.42 -1.15
CA ASP A 113 4.27 -12.66 -0.79
C ASP A 113 5.22 -13.52 0.05
N ALA A 114 4.68 -14.31 0.99
CA ALA A 114 5.45 -15.23 1.80
C ALA A 114 6.17 -16.27 0.94
N LYS A 115 5.46 -16.88 -0.02
CA LYS A 115 6.07 -17.82 -0.98
C LYS A 115 7.18 -17.15 -1.79
N TYR A 116 6.91 -15.96 -2.35
CA TYR A 116 7.90 -15.24 -3.14
C TYR A 116 9.17 -14.93 -2.32
N ILE A 117 9.02 -14.41 -1.11
CA ILE A 117 10.16 -14.10 -0.23
C ILE A 117 10.95 -15.37 0.13
N ALA A 118 10.27 -16.48 0.42
CA ALA A 118 10.94 -17.74 0.71
C ALA A 118 11.77 -18.24 -0.49
N ASP A 119 11.24 -18.13 -1.71
CA ASP A 119 11.97 -18.47 -2.94
C ASP A 119 13.22 -17.58 -3.10
N GLN A 120 13.11 -16.26 -2.84
CA GLN A 120 14.24 -15.33 -2.90
C GLN A 120 15.32 -15.63 -1.87
N ILE A 121 14.93 -15.98 -0.63
CA ILE A 121 15.86 -16.41 0.42
C ILE A 121 16.62 -17.67 0.00
N ALA A 122 15.92 -18.65 -0.58
CA ALA A 122 16.54 -19.90 -1.04
C ALA A 122 17.56 -19.64 -2.14
N ILE A 123 17.21 -18.83 -3.14
CA ILE A 123 18.10 -18.43 -4.24
C ILE A 123 19.36 -17.72 -3.70
N GLN A 124 19.19 -16.70 -2.85
CA GLN A 124 20.29 -15.96 -2.24
C GLN A 124 21.25 -16.89 -1.47
N ARG A 125 20.70 -17.82 -0.67
CA ARG A 125 21.50 -18.81 0.07
C ARG A 125 22.25 -19.77 -0.83
N GLN A 126 21.67 -20.16 -1.97
CA GLN A 126 22.37 -20.99 -2.95
C GLN A 126 23.58 -20.26 -3.53
N TYR A 127 23.42 -19.00 -3.93
CA TYR A 127 24.53 -18.19 -4.44
C TYR A 127 25.63 -17.98 -3.40
N GLN A 128 25.27 -17.72 -2.13
CA GLN A 128 26.25 -17.55 -1.06
C GLN A 128 27.06 -18.83 -0.77
N ARG A 129 26.48 -20.00 -1.02
CA ARG A 129 27.13 -21.31 -0.83
C ARG A 129 27.89 -21.79 -2.05
N TYR A 130 27.73 -21.14 -3.20
CA TYR A 130 28.40 -21.54 -4.42
C TYR A 130 29.91 -21.35 -4.27
N GLN A 131 30.65 -22.45 -4.39
CA GLN A 131 32.09 -22.45 -4.53
C GLN A 131 32.41 -22.84 -5.97
N PRO A 132 33.07 -21.99 -6.76
CA PRO A 132 33.49 -22.37 -8.11
C PRO A 132 34.48 -23.53 -8.00
N SER A 133 34.26 -24.59 -8.78
CA SER A 133 35.24 -25.65 -8.95
C SER A 133 36.48 -25.08 -9.64
N CYS A 134 37.65 -25.23 -8.98
CA CYS A 134 38.96 -24.90 -9.55
C CYS A 134 39.29 -25.76 -10.77
#